data_AF-A0A7S4CSW5-F1
#
_entry.id   AF-A0A7S4CSW5-F1
#
_cell.length_a   1.000
_cell.length_b   1.000
_cell.length_c   1.000
_cell.angle_alpha   90.00
_cell.angle_beta   90.00
_cell.angle_gamma   90.00
#
_symmetry.space_group_name_H-M   'P 1'
#
loop_
_entity.id
_entity.type
_entity.pdbx_description
1 polymer ?
#
loop_
_entity_poly.entity_id
_entity_poly.type
_entity_poly.pdbx_seq_one_letter_code
_entity_poly.pdbx_strand_id
1 'polypeptide(L)'
;QTMPDLKQHLEALDFLELFVMMVNQRCITVFARVFPSEAVLQLWAMVAHHGRLVLCRVVAAVLALLRPAILEATSPEQVLTLLNQFDARLFDAHPLMAEALGGCTQCVTDDALNARRAEGLEGEGAATPPRA
;
A
#
# COMPACT_ATOMS: atom_id res chain seq x y z
N GLN A 1 2.79 1.41 -11.03
CA GLN A 1 3.20 2.81 -11.18
C GLN A 1 3.60 3.36 -9.81
N THR A 2 4.64 4.19 -9.74
CA THR A 2 4.82 5.12 -8.61
C THR A 2 3.78 6.25 -8.75
N MET A 3 3.07 6.57 -7.66
CA MET A 3 2.03 7.62 -7.62
C MET A 3 2.57 8.84 -6.84
N PRO A 4 3.46 9.65 -7.43
CA PRO A 4 4.12 10.75 -6.72
C PRO A 4 3.13 11.85 -6.29
N ASP A 5 2.09 12.06 -7.08
CA ASP A 5 1.01 13.01 -6.80
C ASP A 5 0.23 12.61 -5.54
N LEU A 6 -0.05 11.32 -5.36
CA LEU A 6 -0.74 10.82 -4.17
C LEU A 6 0.14 10.99 -2.94
N LYS A 7 1.44 10.69 -3.04
CA LYS A 7 2.39 10.93 -1.96
C LYS A 7 2.40 12.40 -1.55
N GLN A 8 2.57 13.32 -2.50
CA GLN A 8 2.64 14.75 -2.25
C GLN A 8 1.34 15.27 -1.61
N HIS A 9 0.19 14.78 -2.06
CA HIS A 9 -1.11 15.14 -1.50
C HIS A 9 -1.26 14.66 -0.05
N LEU A 10 -0.86 13.42 0.24
CA LEU A 10 -0.91 12.88 1.60
C LEU A 10 0.07 13.59 2.56
N GLU A 11 1.22 14.05 2.05
CA GLU A 11 2.15 14.91 2.80
C GLU A 11 1.53 16.28 3.08
N ALA A 12 0.87 16.90 2.10
CA ALA A 12 0.20 18.20 2.27
C ALA A 12 -0.98 18.15 3.27
N LEU A 13 -1.57 16.96 3.47
CA LEU A 13 -2.62 16.73 4.46
C LEU A 13 -2.07 16.30 5.84
N ASP A 14 -0.75 16.23 6.04
CA ASP A 14 -0.12 15.67 7.26
C ASP A 14 -0.62 14.24 7.57
N PHE A 15 -0.97 13.45 6.55
CA PHE A 15 -1.53 12.12 6.68
C PHE A 15 -0.57 10.99 6.30
N LEU A 16 0.58 11.31 5.70
CA LEU A 16 1.49 10.30 5.14
C LEU A 16 1.97 9.28 6.19
N GLU A 17 2.34 9.71 7.40
CA GLU A 17 2.82 8.80 8.44
C GLU A 17 1.72 7.85 8.94
N LEU A 18 0.52 8.41 9.20
CA LEU A 18 -0.64 7.63 9.61
C LEU A 18 -1.05 6.63 8.52
N PHE A 19 -1.00 7.06 7.26
CA PHE A 19 -1.24 6.21 6.11
C PHE A 19 -0.26 5.03 6.03
N VAL A 20 1.05 5.28 6.19
CA VAL A 20 2.08 4.22 6.20
C VAL A 20 1.83 3.23 7.35
N MET A 21 1.50 3.71 8.54
CA MET A 21 1.16 2.85 9.68
C MET A 21 -0.05 1.96 9.38
N MET A 22 -1.11 2.52 8.79
CA MET A 22 -2.31 1.76 8.40
C MET A 22 -1.99 0.68 7.36
N VAL A 23 -1.24 1.04 6.31
CA VAL A 23 -0.83 0.09 5.27
C VAL A 23 0.00 -1.05 5.86
N ASN A 24 0.95 -0.74 6.74
CA ASN A 24 1.77 -1.74 7.41
C ASN A 24 0.92 -2.71 8.24
N GLN A 25 -0.04 -2.18 9.02
CA GLN A 25 -0.94 -2.99 9.83
C GLN A 25 -1.83 -3.91 8.97
N ARG A 26 -2.29 -3.44 7.81
CA ARG A 26 -3.02 -4.27 6.83
C ARG A 26 -2.15 -5.37 6.24
N CYS A 27 -0.92 -5.07 5.85
CA CYS A 27 0.01 -6.06 5.31
C CYS A 27 0.39 -7.14 6.34
N ILE A 28 0.70 -6.75 7.59
CA ILE A 28 1.04 -7.69 8.67
C ILE A 28 -0.13 -8.65 8.97
N THR A 29 -1.36 -8.15 8.89
CA THR A 29 -2.56 -8.96 9.12
C THR A 29 -3.12 -9.61 7.85
N VAL A 30 -2.43 -9.50 6.71
CA VAL A 30 -2.92 -10.01 5.40
C VAL A 30 -4.36 -9.56 5.13
N PHE A 31 -4.65 -8.32 5.48
CA PHE A 31 -5.98 -7.69 5.38
C PHE A 31 -7.10 -8.41 6.14
N ALA A 32 -6.79 -9.35 7.05
CA ALA A 32 -7.77 -10.17 7.77
C ALA A 32 -8.72 -9.38 8.68
N ARG A 33 -8.35 -8.15 9.05
CA ARG A 33 -9.20 -7.26 9.87
C ARG A 33 -10.18 -6.43 9.05
N VAL A 34 -10.05 -6.48 7.73
CA VAL A 34 -10.52 -5.44 6.83
C VAL A 34 -11.33 -6.06 5.68
N PHE A 35 -10.86 -7.18 5.13
CA PHE A 35 -11.53 -7.92 4.06
C PHE A 35 -12.37 -9.09 4.61
N PRO A 36 -13.42 -9.51 3.89
CA PRO A 36 -14.16 -10.73 4.23
C PRO A 36 -13.25 -11.97 4.17
N SER A 37 -13.60 -13.00 4.93
CA SER A 37 -12.79 -14.20 5.08
C SER A 37 -12.46 -14.90 3.76
N GLU A 38 -13.38 -14.92 2.80
CA GLU A 38 -13.16 -15.50 1.46
C GLU A 38 -12.05 -14.76 0.69
N ALA A 39 -12.10 -13.43 0.68
CA ALA A 39 -11.07 -12.59 0.06
C ALA A 39 -9.70 -12.77 0.74
N VAL A 40 -9.70 -12.91 2.06
CA VAL A 40 -8.48 -13.15 2.85
C VAL A 40 -7.88 -14.51 2.50
N LEU A 41 -8.69 -15.56 2.38
CA LEU A 41 -8.23 -16.89 1.98
C LEU A 41 -7.64 -16.91 0.57
N GLN A 42 -8.27 -16.21 -0.38
CA GLN A 42 -7.73 -16.05 -1.73
C GLN A 42 -6.39 -15.29 -1.70
N LEU A 43 -6.30 -14.21 -0.95
CA LEU A 43 -5.06 -13.45 -0.79
C LEU A 43 -3.95 -14.32 -0.20
N TRP A 44 -4.26 -15.14 0.81
CA TRP A 44 -3.33 -16.12 1.37
C TRP A 44 -2.86 -17.15 0.33
N ALA A 45 -3.76 -17.67 -0.50
CA ALA A 45 -3.40 -18.58 -1.59
C ALA A 45 -2.44 -17.92 -2.58
N MET A 46 -2.68 -16.65 -2.94
CA MET A 46 -1.79 -15.90 -3.82
C MET A 46 -0.44 -15.58 -3.18
N VAL A 47 -0.41 -15.25 -1.89
CA VAL A 47 0.85 -15.05 -1.14
C VAL A 47 1.67 -16.35 -1.09
N ALA A 48 1.02 -17.51 -0.92
CA ALA A 48 1.69 -18.80 -0.95
C ALA A 48 2.27 -19.13 -2.34
N HIS A 49 1.55 -18.78 -3.41
CA HIS A 49 1.94 -19.13 -4.78
C HIS A 49 2.93 -18.13 -5.42
N HIS A 50 2.76 -16.83 -5.17
CA HIS A 50 3.52 -15.74 -5.81
C HIS A 50 4.39 -14.94 -4.83
N GLY A 51 4.38 -15.29 -3.54
CA GLY A 51 5.18 -14.66 -2.51
C GLY A 51 4.57 -13.38 -1.92
N ARG A 52 5.29 -12.80 -0.94
CA ARG A 52 4.83 -11.64 -0.14
C ARG A 52 4.55 -10.37 -0.95
N LEU A 53 5.11 -10.23 -2.16
CA LEU A 53 4.94 -9.03 -2.99
C LEU A 53 3.49 -8.80 -3.42
N VAL A 54 2.68 -9.86 -3.42
CA VAL A 54 1.24 -9.76 -3.66
C VAL A 54 0.60 -8.75 -2.72
N LEU A 55 1.01 -8.68 -1.45
CA LEU A 55 0.47 -7.71 -0.50
C LEU A 55 0.74 -6.27 -0.95
N CYS A 56 1.95 -5.98 -1.42
CA CYS A 56 2.29 -4.66 -1.95
C CYS A 56 1.51 -4.33 -3.23
N ARG A 57 1.26 -5.33 -4.10
CA ARG A 57 0.46 -5.15 -5.31
C ARG A 57 -1.01 -4.89 -4.99
N VAL A 58 -1.56 -5.56 -3.98
CA VAL A 58 -2.92 -5.30 -3.49
C VAL A 58 -3.03 -3.89 -2.94
N VAL A 59 -2.08 -3.44 -2.10
CA VAL A 59 -2.04 -2.04 -1.63
C VAL A 59 -2.01 -1.07 -2.82
N ALA A 60 -1.14 -1.31 -3.80
CA ALA A 60 -1.04 -0.45 -4.98
C ALA A 60 -2.32 -0.43 -5.81
N ALA A 61 -3.01 -1.57 -5.94
CA ALA A 61 -4.29 -1.66 -6.63
C ALA A 61 -5.39 -0.88 -5.90
N VAL A 62 -5.48 -1.02 -4.57
CA VAL A 62 -6.42 -0.23 -3.75
C VAL A 62 -6.16 1.27 -3.92
N LEU A 63 -4.89 1.69 -3.88
CA LEU A 63 -4.54 3.10 -4.08
C LEU A 63 -4.84 3.58 -5.49
N ALA A 64 -4.62 2.75 -6.51
CA ALA A 64 -4.94 3.12 -7.89
C ALA A 64 -6.44 3.38 -8.06
N LEU A 65 -7.28 2.53 -7.45
CA LEU A 65 -8.74 2.65 -7.48
C LEU A 65 -9.25 3.87 -6.70
N LEU A 66 -8.64 4.16 -5.55
CA LEU A 66 -9.05 5.27 -4.69
C LEU A 66 -8.37 6.60 -5.03
N ARG A 67 -7.33 6.59 -5.88
CA ARG A 67 -6.54 7.77 -6.25
C ARG A 67 -7.38 9.01 -6.56
N PRO A 68 -8.38 9.00 -7.47
CA PRO A 68 -9.14 10.21 -7.77
C PRO A 68 -9.87 10.75 -6.53
N ALA A 69 -10.50 9.89 -5.74
CA ALA A 69 -11.20 10.30 -4.53
C ALA A 69 -10.25 10.81 -3.43
N ILE A 70 -9.06 10.21 -3.29
CA ILE A 70 -8.04 10.66 -2.32
C ILE A 70 -7.51 12.04 -2.69
N LEU A 71 -7.30 12.32 -3.98
CA LEU A 71 -6.81 13.62 -4.44
C LEU A 71 -7.84 14.75 -4.27
N GLU A 72 -9.13 14.41 -4.26
CA GLU A 72 -10.22 15.35 -3.95
C GLU A 72 -10.41 15.55 -2.45
N ALA A 73 -9.87 14.67 -1.61
CA ALA A 73 -10.01 14.76 -0.17
C ALA A 73 -9.26 15.99 0.36
N THR A 74 -9.96 16.79 1.17
CA THR A 74 -9.43 18.03 1.76
C THR A 74 -8.99 17.87 3.20
N SER A 75 -9.20 16.69 3.80
CA SER A 75 -8.78 16.41 5.17
C SER A 75 -8.38 14.93 5.39
N PRO A 76 -7.51 14.66 6.38
CA PRO A 76 -7.15 13.31 6.81
C PRO A 76 -8.34 12.37 7.06
N GLU A 77 -9.41 12.87 7.69
CA GLU A 77 -10.58 12.08 8.06
C GLU A 77 -11.35 11.61 6.83
N GLN A 78 -11.38 12.41 5.77
CA GLN A 78 -11.99 12.02 4.50
C GLN A 78 -11.19 10.88 3.85
N VAL A 79 -9.86 10.97 3.83
CA VAL A 79 -8.99 9.90 3.33
C VAL A 79 -9.19 8.61 4.11
N LEU A 80 -9.22 8.70 5.45
CA LEU A 80 -9.48 7.56 6.33
C LEU A 80 -10.86 6.93 6.06
N THR A 81 -11.88 7.78 5.88
CA THR A 81 -13.24 7.33 5.57
C THR A 81 -13.30 6.61 4.22
N LEU A 82 -12.65 7.15 3.19
CA LEU A 82 -12.57 6.52 1.87
C LEU A 82 -11.94 5.13 1.94
N LEU A 83 -10.82 5.00 2.65
CA LEU A 83 -10.14 3.72 2.84
C LEU A 83 -11.05 2.71 3.55
N ASN A 84 -11.64 3.09 4.69
CA ASN A 84 -12.50 2.20 5.46
C ASN A 84 -13.79 1.81 4.70
N GLN A 85 -14.36 2.72 3.91
CA GLN A 85 -15.54 2.43 3.10
C GLN A 85 -15.24 1.53 1.92
N PHE A 86 -14.05 1.63 1.34
CA PHE A 86 -13.60 0.73 0.28
C PHE A 86 -13.48 -0.70 0.81
N ASP A 87 -12.82 -0.82 1.97
CA ASP A 87 -12.65 -2.08 2.67
C ASP A 87 -13.99 -2.76 2.99
N ALA A 88 -14.95 -2.00 3.52
CA ALA A 88 -16.28 -2.52 3.86
C ALA A 88 -17.13 -2.90 2.64
N ARG A 89 -16.83 -2.35 1.45
CA ARG A 89 -17.54 -2.64 0.20
C ARG A 89 -16.91 -3.77 -0.61
N LEU A 90 -15.79 -4.33 -0.14
CA LEU A 90 -15.05 -5.39 -0.83
C LEU A 90 -15.69 -6.77 -0.60
N PHE A 91 -16.96 -6.93 -1.01
CA PHE A 91 -17.67 -8.21 -0.91
C PHE A 91 -17.20 -9.24 -1.95
N ASP A 92 -16.67 -8.79 -3.09
CA ASP A 92 -16.01 -9.63 -4.08
C ASP A 92 -14.59 -9.08 -4.34
N ALA A 93 -13.59 -9.83 -3.90
CA ALA A 93 -12.19 -9.46 -4.07
C ALA A 93 -11.63 -9.90 -5.42
N HIS A 94 -12.32 -10.72 -6.21
CA HIS A 94 -11.81 -11.21 -7.50
C HIS A 94 -11.33 -10.10 -8.43
N PRO A 95 -12.06 -8.97 -8.61
CA PRO A 95 -11.60 -7.88 -9.47
C PRO A 95 -10.32 -7.21 -8.92
N LEU A 96 -10.22 -7.06 -7.60
CA LEU A 96 -9.04 -6.50 -6.94
C LEU A 96 -7.84 -7.43 -7.08
N MET A 97 -8.04 -8.74 -6.90
CA MET A 97 -7.00 -9.76 -7.03
C MET A 97 -6.53 -9.89 -8.49
N ALA A 98 -7.46 -9.81 -9.45
CA ALA A 98 -7.14 -9.78 -10.88
C ALA A 98 -6.31 -8.55 -11.25
N GLU A 99 -6.64 -7.37 -10.73
CA GLU A 99 -5.87 -6.15 -10.95
C GLU A 99 -4.49 -6.19 -10.28
N ALA A 100 -4.39 -6.80 -9.08
CA ALA A 100 -3.13 -6.99 -8.37
C ALA A 100 -2.16 -7.98 -9.06
N LEU A 101 -2.68 -8.93 -9.86
CA LEU A 101 -1.87 -9.92 -10.58
C LEU A 101 -1.67 -9.58 -12.07
N GLY A 102 -2.67 -9.00 -12.71
CA GLY A 102 -2.71 -8.78 -14.16
C GLY A 102 -2.53 -7.33 -14.62
N GLY A 103 -2.77 -6.34 -13.74
CA GLY A 103 -2.81 -4.93 -14.09
C GLY A 103 -1.47 -4.18 -14.04
N CYS A 104 -1.52 -2.84 -14.01
CA CYS A 104 -0.39 -1.89 -13.96
C CYS A 104 0.52 -2.00 -12.70
N THR A 105 0.29 -3.01 -11.85
CA THR A 105 0.97 -3.28 -10.58
C THR A 105 2.15 -4.25 -10.72
N GLN A 106 2.37 -4.83 -11.90
CA GLN A 106 3.51 -5.71 -12.20
C GLN A 106 4.89 -5.05 -12.00
N CYS A 107 4.96 -3.72 -11.97
CA CYS A 107 6.20 -2.98 -11.68
C CYS A 107 6.66 -3.09 -10.21
N VAL A 108 5.83 -3.65 -9.32
CA VAL A 108 6.26 -4.00 -7.96
C VAL A 108 6.99 -5.34 -8.03
N THR A 109 8.30 -5.25 -8.21
CA THR A 109 9.24 -6.38 -8.26
C THR A 109 10.15 -6.37 -7.04
N ASP A 110 10.74 -7.52 -6.71
CA ASP A 110 11.74 -7.60 -5.63
C ASP A 110 12.94 -6.69 -5.94
N ASP A 111 13.36 -6.60 -7.20
CA ASP A 111 14.48 -5.73 -7.62
C ASP A 111 14.21 -4.26 -7.35
N ALA A 112 13.00 -3.77 -7.68
CA ALA A 112 12.61 -2.39 -7.42
C ALA A 112 12.54 -2.09 -5.91
N LEU A 113 12.05 -3.04 -5.10
CA LEU A 113 12.00 -2.88 -3.65
C LEU A 113 13.40 -2.95 -3.01
N ASN A 114 14.26 -3.82 -3.52
CA ASN A 114 15.64 -3.96 -3.06
C ASN A 114 16.47 -2.71 -3.40
N ALA A 115 16.28 -2.13 -4.59
CA ALA A 115 16.90 -0.86 -4.98
C ALA A 115 16.51 0.27 -4.01
N ARG A 116 15.22 0.40 -3.67
CA ARG A 116 14.76 1.42 -2.71
C ARG A 116 15.23 1.16 -1.27
N ARG A 117 15.38 -0.10 -0.89
CA ARG A 117 15.99 -0.46 0.40
C ARG A 117 17.47 -0.06 0.44
N ALA A 118 18.20 -0.25 -0.65
CA ALA A 118 19.59 0.20 -0.77
C ALA A 118 19.69 1.74 -0.69
N GLU A 119 18.80 2.47 -1.36
CA GLU A 119 18.72 3.95 -1.28
C GLU A 119 18.43 4.45 0.16
N GLY A 120 17.58 3.75 0.92
CA GLY A 120 17.29 4.11 2.31
C GLY A 120 18.46 3.84 3.27
N LEU A 121 19.24 2.79 3.04
CA LEU A 121 20.41 2.43 3.85
C LEU A 121 21.60 3.38 3.61
N GLU A 122 21.74 3.94 2.42
CA GLU A 122 22.76 4.95 2.12
C GLU A 122 22.45 6.32 2.76
N GLY A 123 21.17 6.63 3.00
CA GLY A 123 20.74 7.87 3.65
C GLY A 123 20.94 7.92 5.17
N GLU A 124 20.91 6.78 5.86
CA GLU A 124 21.15 6.70 7.32
C GLU A 124 22.65 6.68 7.70
N GLY A 125 23.56 6.46 6.73
CA GLY A 125 25.00 6.40 6.97
C GLY A 125 25.74 7.75 7.04
N ALA A 126 25.06 8.87 6.77
CA ALA A 126 25.71 10.18 6.61
C ALA A 126 25.59 11.15 7.81
N ALA A 127 25.03 10.71 8.94
CA ALA A 127 24.68 11.61 10.04
C ALA A 127 25.25 11.23 11.42
N THR A 128 26.58 11.05 11.56
CA THR A 128 27.31 11.48 12.79
C THR A 128 28.84 11.33 12.62
N PRO A 129 29.66 12.39 12.67
CA PRO A 129 31.06 12.24 13.05
C PRO A 129 31.16 12.03 14.58
N PRO A 130 32.10 11.19 15.06
CA PRO A 130 32.29 10.98 16.49
C PRO A 130 32.77 12.30 17.12
N ARG A 131 32.11 12.72 18.20
CA ARG A 131 32.67 13.76 19.09
C ARG A 131 33.91 13.18 19.75
N ALA A 132 35.06 13.77 19.43
CA ALA A 132 36.28 13.67 20.22
C ALA A 132 36.20 14.58 21.46
#